data_AF-A0A847ADI2-F1
#
_entry.id   AF-A0A847ADI2-F1
#
_cell.length_a   1.000
_cell.length_b   1.000
_cell.length_c   1.000
_cell.angle_alpha   90.00
_cell.angle_beta   90.00
_cell.angle_gamma   90.00
#
_symmetry.space_group_name_H-M   'P 1'
#
loop_
_entity.id
_entity.type
_entity.pdbx_description
1 polymer ?
#
loop_
_entity_poly.entity_id
_entity_poly.type
_entity_poly.pdbx_seq_one_letter_code
_entity_poly.pdbx_strand_id
1 'polypeptide(L)'
;ADLSNIKLMKTGGIRNALAICAMARACDVECMIGAMMEAKISVTAAAHLASAVPVITMADLDPPILCASDPVEGGAVYSGSKITLTEGPGLGISQIHGLVMD
;
A
#
# COMPACT_ATOMS: atom_id res chain seq x y z
N ALA A 1 -12.22 -15.58 -11.59
CA ALA A 1 -10.79 -15.49 -11.26
C ALA A 1 -10.66 -15.90 -9.81
N ASP A 2 -9.62 -16.63 -9.47
CA ASP A 2 -9.45 -17.23 -8.13
C ASP A 2 -8.91 -16.23 -7.11
N LEU A 3 -8.43 -15.07 -7.59
CA LEU A 3 -7.86 -14.00 -6.78
C LEU A 3 -8.09 -12.63 -7.44
N SER A 4 -8.27 -11.59 -6.63
CA SER A 4 -8.36 -10.20 -7.09
C SER A 4 -7.12 -9.39 -6.72
N ASN A 5 -6.51 -8.72 -7.71
CA ASN A 5 -5.41 -7.76 -7.46
C ASN A 5 -5.96 -6.33 -7.32
N ILE A 6 -6.02 -5.88 -6.07
CA ILE A 6 -6.45 -4.55 -5.64
C ILE A 6 -5.26 -3.60 -5.74
N LYS A 7 -5.42 -2.50 -6.48
CA LYS A 7 -4.45 -1.40 -6.52
C LYS A 7 -5.14 -0.10 -6.17
N LEU A 8 -4.62 0.66 -5.21
CA LEU A 8 -5.29 1.89 -4.76
C LEU A 8 -5.54 2.88 -5.90
N MET A 9 -4.63 2.96 -6.88
CA MET A 9 -4.79 3.81 -8.06
C MET A 9 -5.90 3.36 -9.00
N LYS A 10 -6.23 2.05 -9.05
CA LYS A 10 -7.35 1.53 -9.84
C LYS A 10 -8.68 1.64 -9.10
N THR A 11 -8.65 1.64 -7.78
CA THR A 11 -9.87 1.72 -6.96
C THR A 11 -10.28 3.15 -6.64
N GLY A 12 -9.40 4.14 -6.85
CA GLY A 12 -9.63 5.51 -6.40
C GLY A 12 -9.45 5.67 -4.89
N GLY A 13 -8.46 4.97 -4.32
CA GLY A 13 -8.07 5.07 -2.92
C GLY A 13 -8.63 3.98 -2.00
N ILE A 14 -8.36 4.15 -0.69
CA ILE A 14 -8.58 3.15 0.37
C ILE A 14 -10.06 2.81 0.54
N ARG A 15 -10.96 3.81 0.51
CA ARG A 15 -12.40 3.60 0.75
C ARG A 15 -13.00 2.57 -0.22
N ASN A 16 -12.75 2.74 -1.51
CA ASN A 16 -13.27 1.83 -2.52
C ASN A 16 -12.54 0.48 -2.50
N ALA A 17 -11.25 0.46 -2.16
CA ALA A 17 -10.52 -0.78 -1.95
C ALA A 17 -11.12 -1.62 -0.81
N LEU A 18 -11.53 -0.99 0.30
CA LEU A 18 -12.25 -1.67 1.40
C LEU A 18 -13.60 -2.24 0.96
N ALA A 19 -14.35 -1.51 0.13
CA ALA A 19 -15.60 -2.01 -0.43
C ALA A 19 -15.38 -3.26 -1.30
N ILE A 20 -14.31 -3.26 -2.11
CA ILE A 20 -13.92 -4.43 -2.92
C ILE A 20 -13.48 -5.60 -2.03
N CYS A 21 -12.68 -5.36 -0.98
CA CYS A 21 -12.30 -6.39 -0.02
C CYS A 21 -13.52 -7.02 0.66
N ALA A 22 -14.53 -6.21 1.02
CA ALA A 22 -15.76 -6.71 1.63
C ALA A 22 -16.55 -7.62 0.68
N MET A 23 -16.64 -7.26 -0.61
CA MET A 23 -17.25 -8.12 -1.64
C MET A 23 -16.45 -9.41 -1.85
N ALA A 24 -15.12 -9.32 -1.95
CA ALA A 24 -14.25 -10.47 -2.13
C ALA A 24 -14.40 -11.48 -0.98
N ARG A 25 -14.42 -11.00 0.26
CA ARG A 25 -14.69 -11.83 1.45
C ARG A 25 -16.07 -12.48 1.42
N ALA A 26 -17.10 -11.77 0.97
CA ALA A 26 -18.45 -12.33 0.86
C ALA A 26 -18.55 -13.43 -0.21
N CYS A 27 -17.65 -13.41 -1.19
CA CYS A 27 -17.55 -14.41 -2.26
C CYS A 27 -16.50 -15.50 -1.98
N ASP A 28 -15.87 -15.50 -0.79
CA ASP A 28 -14.76 -16.40 -0.45
C ASP A 28 -13.59 -16.35 -1.46
N VAL A 29 -13.30 -15.13 -1.95
CA VAL A 29 -12.20 -14.85 -2.88
C VAL A 29 -11.11 -14.07 -2.17
N GLU A 30 -9.90 -14.62 -2.17
CA GLU A 30 -8.72 -13.94 -1.63
C GLU A 30 -8.28 -12.77 -2.51
N CYS A 31 -7.60 -11.81 -1.88
CA CYS A 31 -7.07 -10.62 -2.54
C CYS A 31 -5.56 -10.54 -2.42
N MET A 32 -4.96 -9.94 -3.43
CA MET A 32 -3.61 -9.40 -3.39
C MET A 32 -3.70 -7.88 -3.40
N ILE A 33 -2.90 -7.22 -2.58
CA ILE A 33 -2.65 -5.79 -2.73
C ILE A 33 -1.49 -5.60 -3.70
N GLY A 34 -1.65 -4.70 -4.64
CA GLY A 34 -0.63 -4.36 -5.62
C GLY A 34 -0.40 -2.85 -5.71
N ALA A 35 0.76 -2.50 -6.20
CA ALA A 35 1.11 -1.17 -6.66
C ALA A 35 1.19 -1.15 -8.19
N MET A 36 1.06 0.02 -8.81
CA MET A 36 1.56 0.30 -10.14
C MET A 36 3.07 0.54 -10.07
N MET A 37 3.52 1.77 -10.28
CA MET A 37 4.91 2.19 -10.11
C MET A 37 4.94 3.46 -9.23
N GLU A 38 4.24 3.42 -8.09
CA GLU A 38 4.06 4.56 -7.21
C GLU A 38 5.21 4.71 -6.19
N ALA A 39 5.40 5.94 -5.72
CA ALA A 39 6.33 6.26 -4.65
C ALA A 39 5.88 5.69 -3.28
N LYS A 40 6.81 5.72 -2.32
CA LYS A 40 6.62 5.18 -0.95
C LYS A 40 5.36 5.69 -0.25
N ILE A 41 4.89 6.91 -0.55
CA ILE A 41 3.65 7.45 0.03
C ILE A 41 2.44 6.55 -0.27
N SER A 42 2.21 6.25 -1.54
CA SER A 42 1.07 5.42 -1.98
C SER A 42 1.22 3.99 -1.48
N VAL A 43 2.45 3.46 -1.55
CA VAL A 43 2.73 2.09 -1.13
C VAL A 43 2.59 1.91 0.38
N THR A 44 2.93 2.91 1.18
CA THR A 44 2.69 2.91 2.63
C THR A 44 1.19 2.81 2.92
N ALA A 45 0.34 3.55 2.18
CA ALA A 45 -1.11 3.44 2.32
C ALA A 45 -1.64 2.04 1.95
N ALA A 46 -1.09 1.43 0.89
CA ALA A 46 -1.43 0.07 0.49
C ALA A 46 -0.98 -0.98 1.51
N ALA A 47 0.21 -0.82 2.10
CA ALA A 47 0.73 -1.67 3.17
C ALA A 47 -0.13 -1.59 4.43
N HIS A 48 -0.59 -0.40 4.83
CA HIS A 48 -1.56 -0.26 5.92
C HIS A 48 -2.84 -1.04 5.65
N LEU A 49 -3.41 -0.92 4.43
CA LEU A 49 -4.60 -1.67 4.07
C LEU A 49 -4.38 -3.19 4.16
N ALA A 50 -3.25 -3.68 3.63
CA ALA A 50 -2.91 -5.10 3.70
C ALA A 50 -2.75 -5.62 5.14
N SER A 51 -2.10 -4.84 6.00
CA SER A 51 -1.94 -5.21 7.42
C SER A 51 -3.27 -5.26 8.20
N ALA A 52 -4.26 -4.48 7.77
CA ALA A 52 -5.53 -4.31 8.48
C ALA A 52 -6.65 -5.24 8.00
N VAL A 53 -6.54 -5.82 6.79
CA VAL A 53 -7.64 -6.52 6.14
C VAL A 53 -7.25 -7.97 5.81
N PRO A 54 -7.75 -8.96 6.56
CA PRO A 54 -7.34 -10.36 6.44
C PRO A 54 -7.62 -11.04 5.09
N VAL A 55 -8.55 -10.53 4.28
CA VAL A 55 -8.80 -11.10 2.94
C VAL A 55 -7.66 -10.80 1.96
N ILE A 56 -6.78 -9.85 2.30
CA ILE A 56 -5.56 -9.57 1.57
C ILE A 56 -4.48 -10.52 2.09
N THR A 57 -4.19 -11.57 1.33
CA THR A 57 -3.26 -12.63 1.73
C THR A 57 -1.90 -12.50 1.05
N MET A 58 -1.80 -11.65 0.02
CA MET A 58 -0.57 -11.42 -0.74
C MET A 58 -0.36 -9.92 -1.01
N ALA A 59 0.90 -9.54 -1.20
CA ALA A 59 1.30 -8.16 -1.47
C ALA A 59 2.40 -8.08 -2.54
N ASP A 60 2.22 -7.14 -3.46
CA ASP A 60 3.21 -6.68 -4.45
C ASP A 60 3.37 -5.16 -4.30
N LEU A 61 4.31 -4.79 -3.45
CA LEU A 61 4.51 -3.43 -2.93
C LEU A 61 5.99 -3.02 -2.99
N ASP A 62 6.71 -3.50 -4.01
CA ASP A 62 8.12 -3.24 -4.25
C ASP A 62 8.48 -2.00 -5.11
N PRO A 63 7.57 -1.26 -5.79
CA PRO A 63 8.00 -0.15 -6.64
C PRO A 63 8.92 0.90 -5.99
N PRO A 64 8.79 1.25 -4.69
CA PRO A 64 9.69 2.20 -4.05
C PRO A 64 11.15 1.75 -4.02
N ILE A 65 11.42 0.43 -3.91
CA ILE A 65 12.78 -0.10 -3.92
C ILE A 65 13.40 -0.12 -5.32
N LEU A 66 12.57 0.01 -6.36
CA LEU A 66 13.01 0.07 -7.77
C LEU A 66 13.31 1.50 -8.22
N CYS A 67 12.90 2.51 -7.44
CA CYS A 67 13.15 3.91 -7.74
C CYS A 67 14.61 4.29 -7.45
N ALA A 68 15.20 5.14 -8.31
CA ALA A 68 16.58 5.62 -8.12
C ALA A 68 16.76 6.50 -6.88
N SER A 69 15.67 7.07 -6.36
CA SER A 69 15.65 7.93 -5.18
C SER A 69 14.30 7.86 -4.48
N ASP A 70 14.31 7.98 -3.16
CA ASP A 70 13.12 8.11 -2.31
C ASP A 70 13.23 9.39 -1.46
N PRO A 71 12.44 10.43 -1.75
CA PRO A 71 12.49 11.69 -1.00
C PRO A 71 11.69 11.65 0.31
N VAL A 72 11.00 10.55 0.61
CA VAL A 72 10.07 10.48 1.73
C VAL A 72 10.80 9.97 2.98
N GLU A 73 10.63 10.64 4.11
CA GLU A 73 11.12 10.19 5.42
C GLU A 73 9.97 9.55 6.22
N GLY A 74 10.23 8.39 6.83
CA GLY A 74 9.23 7.56 7.49
C GLY A 74 8.44 6.67 6.52
N GLY A 75 7.25 6.24 6.94
CA GLY A 75 6.37 5.33 6.19
C GLY A 75 6.83 3.87 6.21
N ALA A 76 6.55 3.15 5.11
CA ALA A 76 6.91 1.74 4.97
C ALA A 76 8.43 1.52 5.01
N VAL A 77 8.88 0.60 5.86
CA VAL A 77 10.29 0.20 5.99
C VAL A 77 10.49 -1.16 5.34
N TYR A 78 11.49 -1.26 4.46
CA TYR A 78 11.80 -2.45 3.69
C TYR A 78 13.03 -3.17 4.26
N SER A 79 12.90 -4.48 4.49
CA SER A 79 14.00 -5.35 4.92
C SER A 79 13.90 -6.70 4.21
N GLY A 80 14.62 -6.84 3.10
CA GLY A 80 14.48 -7.98 2.20
C GLY A 80 13.04 -8.09 1.70
N SER A 81 12.41 -9.25 1.92
CA SER A 81 11.00 -9.51 1.56
C SER A 81 9.98 -8.99 2.57
N LYS A 82 10.41 -8.30 3.63
CA LYS A 82 9.52 -7.80 4.68
C LYS A 82 9.29 -6.31 4.51
N ILE A 83 8.03 -5.93 4.66
CA ILE A 83 7.58 -4.55 4.80
C ILE A 83 7.03 -4.39 6.21
N THR A 84 7.53 -3.42 6.95
CA THR A 84 7.03 -3.07 8.29
C THR A 84 6.53 -1.64 8.32
N LEU A 85 5.46 -1.40 9.07
CA LEU A 85 4.87 -0.08 9.27
C LEU A 85 5.31 0.47 10.62
N THR A 86 5.45 1.78 10.71
CA THR A 86 5.75 2.48 11.97
C THR A 86 4.46 2.80 12.73
N GLU A 87 4.54 2.96 14.04
CA GLU A 87 3.42 3.37 14.90
C GLU A 87 3.11 4.90 14.85
N GLY A 88 3.73 5.63 13.93
CA GLY A 88 3.47 7.06 13.75
C GLY A 88 2.05 7.36 13.26
N PRO A 89 1.51 8.56 13.52
CA PRO A 89 0.17 8.92 13.08
C PRO A 89 0.04 8.94 11.54
N GLY A 90 -1.16 8.66 11.04
CA GLY A 90 -1.45 8.66 9.61
C GLY A 90 -0.68 7.58 8.88
N LEU A 91 0.13 7.97 7.88
CA LEU A 91 1.01 7.06 7.15
C LEU A 91 2.41 6.92 7.79
N GLY A 92 2.64 7.51 8.97
CA GLY A 92 3.96 7.48 9.61
C GLY A 92 5.05 8.24 8.83
N ILE A 93 4.66 9.14 7.92
CA ILE A 93 5.58 9.99 7.14
C ILE A 93 5.82 11.28 7.91
N SER A 94 7.08 11.61 8.15
CA SER A 94 7.49 12.81 8.89
C SER A 94 7.88 13.97 7.98
N GLN A 95 8.47 13.68 6.82
CA GLN A 95 8.99 14.70 5.90
C GLN A 95 9.00 14.19 4.45
N ILE A 96 8.90 15.12 3.50
CA ILE A 96 9.15 14.88 2.08
C ILE A 96 10.18 15.91 1.61
N HIS A 97 11.39 15.46 1.30
CA HIS A 97 12.48 16.34 0.88
C HIS A 97 12.21 16.89 -0.53
N GLY A 98 12.43 18.21 -0.70
CA GLY A 98 12.24 18.88 -1.98
C GLY A 98 10.78 19.16 -2.37
N LEU A 99 9.81 18.89 -1.48
CA LEU A 99 8.43 19.29 -1.70
C LEU A 99 8.31 20.82 -1.61
N VAL A 100 7.89 21.46 -2.70
CA VAL A 100 7.50 22.87 -2.73
C VAL A 100 5.99 22.92 -2.60
N MET A 101 5.50 23.64 -1.59
CA MET A 101 4.08 23.95 -1.48
C MET A 101 3.91 25.40 -1.90
N ASP A 102 3.18 25.61 -3.00
CA ASP A 102 2.76 26.93 -3.47
C ASP A 102 1.70 27.55 -2.55
#